data_AF-A0AAF0T7G1-F1
#
_entry.id   AF-A0AAF0T7G1-F1
#
_cell.length_a   1.000
_cell.length_b   1.000
_cell.length_c   1.000
_cell.angle_alpha   90.00
_cell.angle_beta   90.00
_cell.angle_gamma   90.00
#
_symmetry.space_group_name_H-M   'P 1'
#
loop_
_entity.id
_entity.type
_entity.pdbx_description
1 polymer ?
#
loop_
_entity_poly.entity_id
_entity_poly.type
_entity_poly.pdbx_seq_one_letter_code
_entity_poly.pdbx_strand_id
1 'polypeptide(L)'
;SSIVAIQALKRAQRTDPSQIEAQDSKTLNRLIKTDLIAAYKELLRQDLCDLALKVLPAVQLECDVPDLGLYADMVLSLTRRVLLNINIDELICNLEKVVTIECDDKSLVRLVRVLVAGEHVESTIRIYELMKKNGRGSRFEIDEYVAKVLRRGFKRFGKEEMVDGVDQ
;
A
#
# COMPACT_ATOMS: atom_id res chain seq x y z
N SER A 1 3.45 -5.45 -21.22
CA SER A 1 3.03 -4.37 -22.13
C SER A 1 1.75 -4.79 -22.86
N SER A 2 0.90 -3.83 -23.22
CA SER A 2 -0.42 -4.04 -23.84
C SER A 2 -0.37 -4.92 -25.11
N ILE A 3 0.76 -4.94 -25.81
CA ILE A 3 1.03 -5.81 -26.97
C ILE A 3 0.91 -7.31 -26.63
N VAL A 4 1.46 -7.75 -25.49
CA VAL A 4 1.42 -9.17 -25.07
C VAL A 4 -0.01 -9.58 -24.68
N ALA A 5 -0.76 -8.66 -24.05
CA ALA A 5 -2.17 -8.88 -23.72
C ALA A 5 -3.03 -9.03 -24.99
N ILE A 6 -2.82 -8.16 -25.99
CA ILE A 6 -3.51 -8.23 -27.29
C ILE A 6 -3.17 -9.52 -28.03
N GLN A 7 -1.91 -9.98 -27.98
CA GLN A 7 -1.51 -11.25 -28.60
C GLN A 7 -2.15 -12.47 -27.89
N ALA A 8 -2.29 -12.43 -26.56
CA ALA A 8 -2.96 -13.48 -25.80
C ALA A 8 -4.47 -13.55 -26.13
N LEU A 9 -5.15 -12.40 -26.24
CA LEU A 9 -6.55 -12.30 -26.65
C LEU A 9 -6.76 -12.86 -28.07
N LYS A 10 -5.90 -12.45 -29.02
CA LYS A 10 -5.95 -12.97 -30.40
C LYS A 10 -5.73 -14.49 -30.48
N ARG A 11 -4.95 -15.06 -29.55
CA ARG A 11 -4.71 -16.51 -29.49
C ARG A 11 -5.91 -17.26 -28.90
N ALA A 12 -6.51 -16.72 -27.84
CA ALA A 12 -7.74 -17.26 -27.25
C ALA A 12 -8.88 -17.29 -28.28
N GLN A 13 -9.05 -16.21 -29.03
CA GLN A 13 -10.03 -16.11 -30.11
C GLN A 13 -9.91 -17.21 -31.17
N ARG A 14 -8.68 -17.66 -31.46
CA ARG A 14 -8.41 -18.69 -32.47
C ARG A 14 -8.56 -20.13 -31.96
N THR A 15 -8.56 -20.34 -30.65
CA THR A 15 -8.44 -21.68 -30.06
C THR A 15 -9.77 -22.19 -29.52
N ASP A 16 -10.52 -21.35 -28.79
CA ASP A 16 -11.83 -21.69 -28.25
C ASP A 16 -12.64 -20.41 -27.97
N PRO A 17 -13.63 -20.06 -28.82
CA PRO A 17 -14.43 -18.85 -28.66
C PRO A 17 -15.23 -18.78 -27.36
N SER A 18 -15.53 -19.92 -26.74
CA SER A 18 -16.31 -19.97 -25.50
C SER A 18 -15.49 -19.56 -24.26
N GLN A 19 -14.15 -19.58 -24.34
CA GLN A 19 -13.26 -19.12 -23.27
C GLN A 19 -12.88 -17.64 -23.39
N ILE A 20 -13.31 -16.97 -24.47
CA ILE A 20 -13.03 -15.56 -24.74
C ILE A 20 -13.59 -14.68 -23.62
N GLU A 21 -14.86 -14.78 -23.23
CA GLU A 21 -15.45 -13.84 -22.26
C GLU A 21 -14.73 -13.83 -20.90
N ALA A 22 -14.39 -15.01 -20.38
CA ALA A 22 -13.69 -15.14 -19.10
C ALA A 22 -12.21 -14.71 -19.21
N GLN A 23 -11.54 -15.05 -20.31
CA GLN A 23 -10.13 -14.70 -20.52
C GLN A 23 -9.95 -13.23 -20.89
N ASP A 24 -10.90 -12.64 -21.60
CA ASP A 24 -10.94 -11.24 -21.99
C ASP A 24 -11.09 -10.35 -20.76
N SER A 25 -12.07 -10.65 -19.90
CA SER A 25 -12.31 -9.90 -18.67
C SER A 25 -11.08 -9.92 -17.75
N LYS A 26 -10.46 -11.09 -17.55
CA LYS A 26 -9.26 -11.22 -16.72
C LYS A 26 -8.04 -10.52 -17.33
N THR A 27 -7.85 -10.64 -18.64
CA THR A 27 -6.71 -10.04 -19.35
C THR A 27 -6.82 -8.52 -19.38
N LEU A 28 -8.03 -8.00 -19.62
CA LEU A 28 -8.32 -6.57 -19.68
C LEU A 28 -8.22 -5.93 -18.29
N ASN A 29 -8.81 -6.52 -17.24
CA ASN A 29 -8.69 -6.02 -15.87
C ASN A 29 -7.23 -5.94 -15.42
N ARG A 30 -6.42 -6.97 -15.73
CA ARG A 30 -4.98 -6.96 -15.41
C ARG A 30 -4.25 -5.82 -16.16
N LEU A 31 -4.63 -5.54 -17.40
CA LEU A 31 -4.04 -4.46 -18.18
C LEU A 31 -4.41 -3.11 -17.58
N ILE A 32 -5.69 -2.87 -17.30
CA ILE A 32 -6.21 -1.66 -16.65
C ILE A 32 -5.49 -1.41 -15.32
N LYS A 33 -5.42 -2.42 -14.45
CA LYS A 33 -4.69 -2.35 -13.18
C LYS A 33 -3.22 -1.99 -13.39
N THR A 34 -2.54 -2.65 -14.33
CA THR A 34 -1.11 -2.39 -14.60
C THR A 34 -0.87 -0.96 -15.08
N ASP A 35 -1.71 -0.49 -16.00
CA ASP A 35 -1.59 0.84 -16.61
C ASP A 35 -1.94 1.95 -15.59
N LEU A 36 -2.95 1.72 -14.73
CA LEU A 36 -3.29 2.64 -13.63
C LEU A 36 -2.18 2.73 -12.58
N ILE A 37 -1.59 1.61 -12.18
CA ILE A 37 -0.43 1.59 -11.26
C ILE A 37 0.76 2.32 -11.90
N ALA A 38 1.02 2.10 -13.19
CA ALA A 38 2.11 2.77 -13.90
C ALA A 38 1.88 4.29 -13.98
N ALA A 39 0.67 4.72 -14.32
CA ALA A 39 0.30 6.13 -14.34
C ALA A 39 0.45 6.78 -12.96
N TYR A 40 -0.01 6.11 -11.91
CA TYR A 40 0.16 6.57 -10.53
C TYR A 40 1.63 6.73 -10.13
N LYS A 41 2.48 5.74 -10.43
CA LYS A 41 3.92 5.82 -10.17
C LYS A 41 4.59 6.93 -10.96
N GLU A 42 4.14 7.17 -12.19
CA GLU A 42 4.64 8.26 -13.02
C GLU A 42 4.24 9.63 -12.46
N LEU A 43 3.02 9.79 -11.93
CA LEU A 43 2.60 11.00 -11.23
C LEU A 43 3.49 11.30 -10.02
N LEU A 44 3.78 10.27 -9.21
CA LEU A 44 4.72 10.41 -8.08
C LEU A 44 6.13 10.75 -8.54
N ARG A 45 6.62 10.12 -9.62
CA ARG A 45 7.94 10.39 -10.20
C ARG A 45 8.06 11.82 -10.75
N GLN A 46 6.96 12.36 -11.28
CA GLN A 46 6.85 13.75 -11.73
C GLN A 46 6.47 14.71 -10.61
N ASP A 47 6.45 14.24 -9.37
CA ASP A 47 6.19 15.06 -8.19
C ASP A 47 4.78 15.68 -8.13
N LEU A 48 3.84 15.15 -8.91
CA LEU A 48 2.43 15.56 -8.97
C LEU A 48 1.61 14.89 -7.86
N CYS A 49 2.01 15.08 -6.60
CA CYS A 49 1.47 14.37 -5.43
C CYS A 49 -0.03 14.62 -5.21
N ASP A 50 -0.53 15.85 -5.45
CA ASP A 50 -1.96 16.16 -5.33
C ASP A 50 -2.82 15.35 -6.30
N LEU A 51 -2.33 15.17 -7.52
CA LEU A 51 -3.01 14.38 -8.54
C LEU A 51 -2.90 12.89 -8.22
N ALA A 52 -1.72 12.44 -7.78
CA ALA A 52 -1.52 11.06 -7.35
C ALA A 52 -2.46 10.68 -6.18
N LEU A 53 -2.70 11.57 -5.21
CA LEU A 53 -3.66 11.34 -4.12
C LEU A 53 -5.09 11.18 -4.60
N LYS A 54 -5.52 12.02 -5.55
CA LYS A 54 -6.86 11.91 -6.14
C LYS A 54 -7.04 10.61 -6.92
N VAL A 55 -5.97 10.09 -7.51
CA VAL A 55 -5.98 8.86 -8.31
C VAL A 55 -5.87 7.60 -7.44
N LEU A 56 -5.24 7.70 -6.26
CA LEU A 56 -5.00 6.55 -5.39
C LEU A 56 -6.25 5.70 -5.09
N PRO A 57 -7.44 6.26 -4.76
CA PRO A 57 -8.64 5.44 -4.55
C PRO A 57 -9.03 4.61 -5.77
N ALA A 58 -8.91 5.17 -6.98
CA ALA A 58 -9.20 4.45 -8.22
C ALA A 58 -8.21 3.31 -8.47
N VAL A 59 -6.92 3.51 -8.16
CA VAL A 59 -5.91 2.45 -8.26
C VAL A 59 -6.19 1.33 -7.26
N GLN A 60 -6.63 1.67 -6.04
CA GLN A 60 -6.94 0.70 -5.00
C GLN A 60 -8.22 -0.11 -5.31
N LEU A 61 -9.20 0.46 -6.02
CA LEU A 61 -10.39 -0.27 -6.49
C LEU A 61 -10.05 -1.40 -7.48
N GLU A 62 -8.94 -1.29 -8.20
CA GLU A 62 -8.44 -2.33 -9.11
C GLU A 62 -7.57 -3.37 -8.40
N CYS A 63 -7.33 -3.21 -7.09
CA CYS A 63 -6.55 -4.13 -6.28
C CYS A 63 -7.48 -5.03 -5.47
N ASP A 64 -7.27 -6.35 -5.54
CA ASP A 64 -8.06 -7.33 -4.78
C ASP A 64 -7.88 -7.15 -3.25
N VAL A 65 -6.68 -6.75 -2.85
CA VAL A 65 -6.33 -6.30 -1.50
C VAL A 65 -5.59 -4.96 -1.57
N PRO A 66 -5.73 -4.07 -0.57
CA PRO A 66 -5.05 -2.79 -0.59
C PRO A 66 -3.52 -2.92 -0.70
N ASP A 67 -2.93 -2.28 -1.72
CA ASP A 67 -1.48 -2.36 -1.96
C ASP A 67 -0.74 -1.35 -1.08
N LEU A 68 -0.18 -1.85 0.04
CA LEU A 68 0.60 -1.05 1.00
C LEU A 68 1.88 -0.45 0.40
N GLY A 69 2.42 -1.04 -0.67
CA GLY A 69 3.56 -0.51 -1.40
C GLY A 69 3.23 0.84 -2.02
N LEU A 70 2.05 0.99 -2.61
CA LEU A 70 1.56 2.25 -3.19
C LEU A 70 1.33 3.33 -2.12
N TYR A 71 0.83 2.94 -0.94
CA TYR A 71 0.73 3.85 0.21
C TYR A 71 2.12 4.30 0.68
N ALA A 72 3.08 3.38 0.78
CA ALA A 72 4.45 3.72 1.16
C ALA A 72 5.11 4.67 0.14
N ASP A 73 4.87 4.48 -1.17
CA ASP A 73 5.35 5.40 -2.22
C ASP A 73 4.74 6.80 -2.05
N MET A 74 3.44 6.89 -1.74
CA MET A 74 2.75 8.15 -1.48
C MET A 74 3.34 8.87 -0.27
N VAL A 75 3.35 8.20 0.89
CA VAL A 75 3.82 8.79 2.15
C VAL A 75 5.27 9.25 2.01
N LEU A 76 6.11 8.51 1.30
CA LEU A 76 7.50 8.89 1.05
C LEU A 76 7.58 10.16 0.22
N SER A 77 6.75 10.27 -0.82
CA SER A 77 6.69 11.43 -1.70
C SER A 77 6.20 12.67 -0.96
N LEU A 78 5.18 12.51 -0.10
CA LEU A 78 4.64 13.58 0.74
C LEU A 78 5.62 14.03 1.83
N THR A 79 6.29 13.09 2.51
CA THR A 79 7.25 13.39 3.59
C THR A 79 8.45 14.20 3.08
N ARG A 80 8.88 13.97 1.83
CA ARG A 80 9.94 14.77 1.19
C ARG A 80 9.50 16.22 0.92
N ARG A 81 8.22 16.52 1.04
CA ARG A 81 7.60 17.78 0.64
C ARG A 81 6.91 18.44 1.83
N VAL A 82 7.71 19.10 2.66
CA VAL A 82 7.27 19.87 3.84
C VAL A 82 6.21 20.94 3.50
N LEU A 83 6.11 21.36 2.23
CA LEU A 83 5.19 22.38 1.73
C LEU A 83 3.79 21.88 1.37
N LEU A 84 3.57 20.58 1.28
CA LEU A 84 2.25 20.04 0.99
C LEU A 84 1.48 19.93 2.32
N ASN A 85 0.47 20.79 2.52
CA ASN A 85 -0.48 20.72 3.64
C ASN A 85 -1.43 19.52 3.49
N ILE A 86 -0.87 18.36 3.18
CA ILE A 86 -1.58 17.14 2.89
C ILE A 86 -1.52 16.28 4.13
N ASN A 87 -2.69 15.88 4.59
CA ASN A 87 -2.84 15.15 5.84
C ASN A 87 -2.52 13.66 5.63
N ILE A 88 -1.27 13.27 5.94
CA ILE A 88 -0.83 11.87 5.93
C ILE A 88 -1.67 11.04 6.92
N ASP A 89 -2.10 11.62 8.05
CA ASP A 89 -2.96 10.91 8.99
C ASP A 89 -4.34 10.60 8.37
N GLU A 90 -4.91 11.49 7.56
CA GLU A 90 -6.17 11.23 6.85
C GLU A 90 -6.01 10.09 5.83
N LEU A 91 -4.90 10.06 5.10
CA LEU A 91 -4.57 8.98 4.18
C LEU A 91 -4.52 7.63 4.90
N ILE A 92 -3.84 7.57 6.05
CA ILE A 92 -3.72 6.33 6.84
C ILE A 92 -5.05 5.98 7.54
N CYS A 93 -5.84 6.96 7.96
CA CYS A 93 -7.20 6.73 8.49
C CYS A 93 -8.13 6.10 7.45
N ASN A 94 -8.01 6.49 6.18
CA ASN A 94 -8.80 5.90 5.12
C ASN A 94 -8.34 4.48 4.79
N LEU A 95 -7.03 4.20 4.87
CA LEU A 95 -6.50 2.84 4.77
C LEU A 95 -7.10 1.92 5.84
N GLU A 96 -7.16 2.35 7.10
CA GLU A 96 -7.73 1.56 8.20
C GLU A 96 -9.16 1.05 7.93
N LYS A 97 -10.00 1.87 7.29
CA LYS A 97 -11.42 1.55 7.06
C LYS A 97 -11.63 0.44 6.03
N VAL A 98 -10.63 0.19 5.18
CA VAL A 98 -10.77 -0.67 3.99
C VAL A 98 -10.09 -2.04 4.21
N VAL A 99 -9.33 -2.22 5.30
CA VAL A 99 -8.31 -3.26 5.34
C VAL A 99 -8.55 -4.35 6.39
N THR A 100 -8.57 -5.60 5.94
CA THR A 100 -7.97 -6.76 6.63
C THR A 100 -6.54 -6.88 6.10
N ILE A 101 -5.51 -6.67 6.93
CA ILE A 101 -4.14 -6.61 6.41
C ILE A 101 -3.66 -8.03 6.15
N GLU A 102 -3.77 -8.51 4.90
CA GLU A 102 -2.98 -9.65 4.43
C GLU A 102 -1.59 -9.11 4.07
N CYS A 103 -0.68 -9.11 5.05
CA CYS A 103 0.66 -8.55 4.89
C CYS A 103 1.48 -9.37 3.89
N ASP A 104 1.85 -8.78 2.75
CA ASP A 104 3.21 -8.98 2.26
C ASP A 104 4.14 -8.19 3.18
N ASP A 105 4.88 -8.89 4.04
CA ASP A 105 5.70 -8.31 5.11
C ASP A 105 6.54 -7.13 4.63
N LYS A 106 7.09 -7.19 3.41
CA LYS A 106 8.00 -6.18 2.87
C LYS A 106 7.34 -4.82 2.63
N SER A 107 6.10 -4.81 2.14
CA SER A 107 5.40 -3.58 1.80
C SER A 107 4.93 -2.85 3.06
N LEU A 108 4.48 -3.60 4.07
CA LEU A 108 4.19 -3.08 5.40
C LEU A 108 5.43 -2.52 6.10
N VAL A 109 6.55 -3.27 6.10
CA VAL A 109 7.85 -2.79 6.64
C VAL A 109 8.20 -1.44 6.03
N ARG A 110 8.02 -1.30 4.71
CA ARG A 110 8.36 -0.07 4.00
C ARG A 110 7.47 1.09 4.44
N LEU A 111 6.16 0.88 4.57
CA LEU A 111 5.22 1.89 5.06
C LEU A 111 5.60 2.37 6.47
N VAL A 112 5.80 1.44 7.40
CA VAL A 112 6.21 1.74 8.79
C VAL A 112 7.52 2.54 8.82
N ARG A 113 8.53 2.14 8.04
CA ARG A 113 9.80 2.86 7.97
C ARG A 113 9.65 4.31 7.51
N VAL A 114 8.80 4.54 6.50
CA VAL A 114 8.60 5.88 5.97
C VAL A 114 7.85 6.75 6.98
N LEU A 115 6.82 6.22 7.65
CA LEU A 115 6.11 6.93 8.71
C LEU A 115 7.03 7.30 9.88
N VAL A 116 7.87 6.36 10.32
CA VAL A 116 8.85 6.59 11.40
C VAL A 116 9.92 7.62 11.01
N ALA A 117 10.38 7.57 9.77
CA ALA A 117 11.35 8.53 9.25
C ALA A 117 10.77 9.93 9.11
N GLY A 118 9.48 10.04 8.75
CA GLY A 118 8.75 11.30 8.62
C GLY A 118 8.17 11.85 9.92
N GLU A 119 8.42 11.19 11.06
CA GLU A 119 7.86 11.56 12.37
C GLU A 119 6.33 11.64 12.40
N HIS A 120 5.66 10.82 11.58
CA HIS A 120 4.19 10.71 11.55
C HIS A 120 3.70 9.82 12.70
N VAL A 121 3.70 10.38 13.92
CA VAL A 121 3.47 9.64 15.18
C VAL A 121 2.12 8.91 15.18
N GLU A 122 1.02 9.63 14.96
CA GLU A 122 -0.33 9.07 15.04
C GLU A 122 -0.58 8.01 13.96
N SER A 123 -0.17 8.28 12.72
CA SER A 123 -0.16 7.29 11.65
C SER A 123 0.67 6.03 11.98
N THR A 124 1.84 6.19 12.61
CA THR A 124 2.68 5.04 13.00
C THR A 124 1.98 4.18 14.05
N ILE A 125 1.39 4.81 15.07
CA ILE A 125 0.62 4.12 16.11
C ILE A 125 -0.56 3.37 15.49
N ARG A 126 -1.29 4.02 14.58
CA ARG A 126 -2.46 3.43 13.90
C ARG A 126 -2.12 2.16 13.12
N ILE A 127 -1.03 2.19 12.33
CA ILE A 127 -0.58 1.00 11.59
C ILE A 127 -0.17 -0.12 12.55
N TYR A 128 0.55 0.19 13.63
CA TYR A 128 0.93 -0.80 14.62
C TYR A 128 -0.28 -1.44 15.33
N GLU A 129 -1.30 -0.66 15.70
CA GLU A 129 -2.53 -1.22 16.30
C GLU A 129 -3.33 -2.07 15.30
N LEU A 130 -3.36 -1.68 14.02
CA LEU A 130 -3.96 -2.51 12.97
C LEU A 130 -3.25 -3.85 12.82
N MET A 131 -1.91 -3.86 12.91
CA MET A 131 -1.11 -5.09 12.89
C MET A 131 -1.51 -6.01 14.06
N LYS A 132 -1.62 -5.49 15.28
CA LYS A 132 -2.05 -6.26 16.46
C LYS A 132 -3.46 -6.82 16.32
N LYS A 133 -4.39 -6.02 15.79
CA LYS A 133 -5.80 -6.41 15.63
C LYS A 133 -5.95 -7.58 14.66
N ASN A 134 -5.23 -7.55 13.54
CA ASN A 134 -5.25 -8.63 12.55
C ASN A 134 -4.50 -9.89 13.02
N GLY A 135 -3.60 -9.74 14.00
CA GLY A 135 -2.84 -10.84 14.60
C GLY A 135 -3.52 -11.58 15.75
N ARG A 136 -4.72 -11.19 16.19
CA ARG A 136 -5.46 -11.91 17.24
C ARG A 136 -6.25 -13.09 16.64
N GLY A 137 -5.56 -14.19 16.32
CA GLY A 137 -6.22 -15.45 15.91
C GLY A 137 -5.31 -16.44 15.17
N SER A 138 -4.31 -15.94 14.45
CA SER A 138 -3.13 -16.68 14.00
C SER A 138 -1.91 -16.06 14.67
N ARG A 139 -0.84 -16.83 14.86
CA ARG A 139 0.38 -16.36 15.53
C ARG A 139 1.07 -15.29 14.65
N PHE A 140 0.60 -14.05 14.74
CA PHE A 140 1.20 -12.91 14.05
C PHE A 140 2.46 -12.51 14.82
N GLU A 141 3.57 -13.09 14.40
CA GLU A 141 4.89 -12.67 14.84
C GLU A 141 5.28 -11.46 13.98
N ILE A 142 5.31 -10.28 14.57
CA ILE A 142 5.89 -9.10 13.92
C ILE A 142 7.33 -9.46 13.59
N ASP A 143 7.69 -9.35 12.31
CA ASP A 143 9.07 -9.50 11.87
C ASP A 143 10.01 -8.66 12.75
N GLU A 144 11.07 -9.28 13.28
CA GLU A 144 11.96 -8.67 14.27
C GLU A 144 12.59 -7.37 13.76
N TYR A 145 12.77 -7.22 12.45
CA TYR A 145 13.23 -5.96 11.88
C TYR A 145 12.15 -4.88 11.95
N VAL A 146 10.87 -5.18 11.70
CA VAL A 146 9.75 -4.25 11.90
C VAL A 146 9.64 -3.85 13.36
N ALA A 147 9.68 -4.81 14.28
CA ALA A 147 9.64 -4.57 15.72
C ALA A 147 10.77 -3.60 16.15
N LYS A 148 11.99 -3.82 15.65
CA LYS A 148 13.13 -2.92 15.88
C LYS A 148 12.93 -1.52 15.31
N VAL A 149 12.32 -1.38 14.14
CA VAL A 149 11.99 -0.06 13.54
C VAL A 149 10.96 0.67 14.42
N LEU A 150 9.91 -0.03 14.85
CA LEU A 150 8.86 0.52 15.72
C LEU A 150 9.41 0.94 17.08
N ARG A 151 10.17 0.07 17.78
CA ARG A 151 10.82 0.40 19.05
C ARG A 151 11.65 1.69 18.96
N ARG A 152 12.46 1.83 17.91
CA ARG A 152 13.27 3.03 17.68
C ARG A 152 12.42 4.27 17.39
N GLY A 153 11.36 4.10 16.60
CA GLY A 153 10.39 5.16 16.31
C GLY A 153 9.71 5.65 17.57
N PHE A 154 9.08 4.76 18.34
CA PHE A 154 8.36 5.11 19.56
C PHE A 154 9.25 5.74 20.63
N LYS A 155 10.49 5.26 20.81
CA LYS A 155 11.47 5.94 21.68
C LYS A 155 11.77 7.36 21.23
N ARG A 156 11.96 7.59 19.92
CA ARG A 156 12.14 8.95 19.36
C ARG A 156 10.90 9.82 19.55
N PHE A 157 9.71 9.22 19.53
CA PHE A 157 8.44 9.92 19.73
C PHE A 157 8.11 10.17 21.21
N GLY A 158 8.89 9.63 22.15
CA GLY A 158 8.59 9.69 23.59
C GLY A 158 7.40 8.83 24.02
N LYS A 159 7.09 7.76 23.26
CA LYS A 159 5.96 6.85 23.46
C LYS A 159 6.43 5.51 24.07
N GLU A 160 6.95 5.53 25.30
CA GLU A 160 7.50 4.36 25.98
C GLU A 160 6.46 3.23 26.13
N GLU A 161 5.19 3.57 26.36
CA GLU A 161 4.08 2.62 26.46
C GLU A 161 3.89 1.79 25.18
N MET A 162 4.22 2.37 24.03
CA MET A 162 4.15 1.70 22.73
C MET A 162 5.36 0.79 22.51
N VAL A 163 6.50 1.07 23.14
CA VAL A 163 7.69 0.21 23.10
C VAL A 163 7.40 -1.10 23.82
N ASP A 164 6.87 -1.03 25.04
CA ASP A 164 6.51 -2.20 25.86
C ASP A 164 5.48 -3.08 25.14
N GLY A 165 4.52 -2.47 24.44
CA GLY A 165 3.53 -3.19 23.65
C GLY A 165 4.12 -3.97 22.47
N VAL A 166 5.25 -3.55 21.90
CA VAL A 166 5.92 -4.26 20.78
C VAL A 166 6.63 -5.53 21.29
N ASP A 167 6.97 -5.58 22.57
CA ASP A 167 7.71 -6.70 23.19
C ASP A 167 6.79 -7.79 23.78
N GLN A 168 5.46 -7.61 23.69
CA GLN A 168 4.42 -8.57 24.12
C GLN A 168 3.82 -9.34 22.94
#